data_AF-A0A6I4HUF7-F1
#
_entry.id   AF-A0A6I4HUF7-F1
#
_cell.length_a   1.000
_cell.length_b   1.000
_cell.length_c   1.000
_cell.angle_alpha   90.00
_cell.angle_beta   90.00
_cell.angle_gamma   90.00
#
_symmetry.space_group_name_H-M   'P 1'
#
loop_
_entity.id
_entity.type
_entity.pdbx_description
1 polymer ?
#
loop_
_entity_poly.entity_id
_entity_poly.type
_entity_poly.pdbx_seq_one_letter_code
_entity_poly.pdbx_strand_id
1 'polypeptide(L)'
;VPPLKTLYTVQDTYNYNDPTCGEMAYICWPTVAPSSAYVYTGGKKAIPGWENTLLVPSLKRGVIFRIKLDPTYSTTLDDAIPMFKSNNRYRDVIASPEGNTLYVLTDTAGNVQKDDGSVTHTLENPGSLIKFTYNGK
;
A
#
# COMPACT_ATOMS: atom_id res chain seq x y z
N VAL A 1 -3.74 14.02 -19.41
CA VAL A 1 -4.85 13.75 -18.46
C VAL A 1 -4.28 13.85 -17.05
N PRO A 2 -4.90 14.61 -16.12
CA PRO A 2 -4.44 14.68 -14.73
C PRO A 2 -4.61 13.32 -14.02
N PRO A 3 -3.91 13.06 -12.90
CA PRO A 3 -4.07 11.83 -12.15
C PRO A 3 -5.47 11.74 -11.53
N LEU A 4 -6.02 10.52 -11.43
CA LEU A 4 -7.28 10.29 -10.68
C LEU A 4 -7.11 10.53 -9.18
N LYS A 5 -5.92 10.21 -8.63
CA LYS A 5 -5.59 10.37 -7.21
C LYS A 5 -4.10 10.59 -7.03
N THR A 6 -3.72 11.49 -6.13
CA THR A 6 -2.33 11.71 -5.70
C THR A 6 -2.12 11.16 -4.29
N LEU A 7 -0.92 10.62 -4.02
CA LEU A 7 -0.53 10.04 -2.73
C LEU A 7 0.87 10.55 -2.35
N TYR A 8 1.04 11.83 -2.00
CA TYR A 8 0.04 12.88 -1.75
C TYR A 8 0.40 14.18 -2.50
N THR A 9 -0.45 15.19 -2.41
CA THR A 9 -0.15 16.56 -2.86
C THR A 9 0.00 17.46 -1.63
N VAL A 10 1.01 18.33 -1.64
CA VAL A 10 1.27 19.31 -0.57
C VAL A 10 1.48 20.69 -1.16
N GLN A 11 1.37 21.72 -0.33
CA GLN A 11 1.61 23.12 -0.71
C GLN A 11 3.11 23.46 -0.67
N ASP A 12 3.48 24.61 -1.22
CA ASP A 12 4.87 25.09 -1.30
C ASP A 12 5.55 25.25 0.07
N THR A 13 4.77 25.47 1.12
CA THR A 13 5.25 25.62 2.50
C THR A 13 5.59 24.30 3.19
N TYR A 14 5.47 23.16 2.50
CA TYR A 14 5.75 21.85 3.08
C TYR A 14 7.24 21.68 3.43
N ASN A 15 7.52 21.25 4.66
CA ASN A 15 8.88 20.94 5.11
C ASN A 15 9.32 19.55 4.64
N TYR A 16 10.20 19.49 3.64
CA TYR A 16 10.80 18.24 3.15
C TYR A 16 11.96 17.70 4.02
N ASN A 17 12.33 18.41 5.09
CA ASN A 17 13.40 18.06 6.02
C ASN A 17 12.83 17.71 7.41
N ASP A 18 11.85 16.80 7.44
CA ASP A 18 11.24 16.32 8.68
C ASP A 18 12.27 15.59 9.57
N PRO A 19 12.57 16.09 10.78
CA PRO A 19 13.59 15.51 11.65
C PRO A 19 13.22 14.12 12.18
N THR A 20 11.94 13.73 12.15
CA THR A 20 11.47 12.39 12.56
C THR A 20 12.18 11.27 11.78
N CYS A 21 12.55 11.54 10.53
CA CYS A 21 13.26 10.59 9.68
C CYS A 21 14.79 10.75 9.66
N GLY A 22 15.35 11.74 10.39
CA GLY A 22 16.79 11.99 10.46
C GLY A 22 17.48 12.07 9.09
N GLU A 23 18.61 11.37 8.94
CA GLU A 23 19.37 11.30 7.68
C GLU A 23 18.58 10.68 6.51
N MET A 24 17.50 9.95 6.80
CA MET A 24 16.63 9.30 5.82
C MET A 24 15.35 10.11 5.56
N ALA A 25 15.46 11.45 5.53
CA ALA A 25 14.37 12.41 5.37
C ALA A 25 13.38 12.06 4.24
N TYR A 26 13.86 11.44 3.16
CA TYR A 26 13.03 11.01 2.03
C TYR A 26 11.92 10.02 2.42
N ILE A 27 12.02 9.30 3.53
CA ILE A 27 10.95 8.44 4.04
C ILE A 27 9.78 9.27 4.58
N CYS A 28 10.04 10.45 5.14
CA CYS A 28 9.00 11.36 5.64
C CYS A 28 8.39 12.26 4.56
N TRP A 29 8.98 12.34 3.36
CA TRP A 29 8.35 13.04 2.23
C TRP A 29 6.93 12.55 1.96
N PRO A 30 6.02 13.41 1.46
CA PRO A 30 4.57 13.16 1.37
C PRO A 30 4.23 12.23 0.20
N THR A 31 4.88 11.07 0.17
CA THR A 31 4.78 10.05 -0.88
C THR A 31 4.66 8.67 -0.25
N VAL A 32 4.14 7.72 -1.03
CA VAL A 32 3.99 6.32 -0.60
C VAL A 32 4.87 5.34 -1.38
N ALA A 33 5.59 5.78 -2.42
CA ALA A 33 6.39 4.92 -3.30
C ALA A 33 5.63 3.64 -3.73
N PRO A 34 4.56 3.78 -4.53
CA PRO A 34 3.77 2.64 -5.00
C PRO A 34 4.61 1.74 -5.90
N SER A 35 4.51 0.43 -5.70
CA SER A 35 5.36 -0.58 -6.39
C SER A 35 4.64 -1.43 -7.42
N SER A 36 3.31 -1.48 -7.36
CA SER A 36 2.45 -2.21 -8.29
C SER A 36 1.04 -1.63 -8.26
N ALA A 37 0.15 -2.16 -9.09
CA ALA A 37 -1.27 -1.82 -9.13
C ALA A 37 -2.08 -3.05 -9.60
N TYR A 38 -2.94 -3.57 -8.73
CA TYR A 38 -3.70 -4.80 -8.99
C TYR A 38 -5.20 -4.57 -8.91
N VAL A 39 -5.94 -4.88 -9.98
CA VAL A 39 -7.41 -4.85 -9.98
C VAL A 39 -7.92 -6.09 -9.24
N TYR A 40 -8.63 -5.87 -8.14
CA TYR A 40 -9.25 -6.96 -7.39
C TYR A 40 -10.56 -7.40 -8.09
N THR A 41 -10.56 -8.62 -8.63
CA THR A 41 -11.65 -9.16 -9.44
C THR A 41 -12.70 -9.95 -8.65
N GLY A 42 -12.50 -10.15 -7.35
CA GLY A 42 -13.41 -10.92 -6.50
C GLY A 42 -13.36 -12.43 -6.77
N GLY A 43 -14.51 -13.09 -6.67
CA GLY A 43 -14.66 -14.54 -6.77
C GLY A 43 -15.81 -15.06 -5.92
N LYS A 44 -15.97 -16.38 -5.84
CA LYS A 44 -17.04 -17.03 -5.05
C LYS A 44 -16.95 -16.73 -3.55
N LYS A 45 -15.77 -16.35 -3.06
CA LYS A 45 -15.48 -15.97 -1.68
C LYS A 45 -14.94 -14.55 -1.61
N ALA A 46 -15.43 -13.66 -2.47
CA ALA A 46 -14.98 -12.28 -2.49
C ALA A 46 -15.10 -11.64 -1.10
N ILE A 47 -14.06 -10.90 -0.70
CA ILE A 47 -14.08 -10.06 0.50
C ILE A 47 -15.20 -9.02 0.35
N PRO A 48 -16.17 -8.95 1.29
CA PRO A 48 -17.27 -7.99 1.22
C PRO A 48 -16.78 -6.53 1.19
N GLY A 49 -17.35 -5.70 0.31
CA GLY A 49 -17.01 -4.28 0.17
C GLY A 49 -15.78 -4.00 -0.71
N TRP A 50 -15.13 -5.04 -1.25
CA TRP A 50 -13.93 -4.90 -2.10
C TRP A 50 -14.23 -4.86 -3.60
N GLU A 51 -15.49 -4.90 -4.01
CA GLU A 51 -15.88 -4.72 -5.41
C GLU A 51 -15.27 -3.44 -6.00
N ASN A 52 -14.80 -3.50 -7.25
CA ASN A 52 -14.21 -2.35 -7.95
C ASN A 52 -13.04 -1.68 -7.20
N THR A 53 -12.16 -2.47 -6.58
CA THR A 53 -10.98 -1.92 -5.89
C THR A 53 -9.67 -2.17 -6.63
N LEU A 54 -8.78 -1.18 -6.53
CA LEU A 54 -7.38 -1.29 -6.91
C LEU A 54 -6.53 -1.47 -5.64
N LEU A 55 -5.68 -2.48 -5.63
CA LEU A 55 -4.70 -2.72 -4.58
C LEU A 55 -3.34 -2.14 -5.00
N VAL A 56 -2.78 -1.26 -4.16
CA VAL A 56 -1.55 -0.54 -4.44
C VAL A 56 -0.55 -0.74 -3.30
N PRO A 57 0.41 -1.67 -3.42
CA PRO A 57 1.43 -1.89 -2.41
C PRO A 57 2.36 -0.68 -2.29
N SER A 58 2.73 -0.34 -1.05
CA SER A 58 3.65 0.75 -0.72
C SER A 58 4.97 0.19 -0.21
N LEU A 59 6.06 0.66 -0.83
CA LEU A 59 7.41 0.33 -0.37
C LEU A 59 7.73 1.01 0.95
N LYS A 60 7.66 2.35 0.98
CA LYS A 60 8.19 3.13 2.12
C LYS A 60 7.25 3.17 3.34
N ARG A 61 5.96 2.91 3.18
CA ARG A 61 4.98 2.93 4.29
C ARG A 61 4.70 1.56 4.88
N GLY A 62 5.05 0.49 4.17
CA GLY A 62 4.78 -0.88 4.62
C GLY A 62 3.30 -1.16 4.83
N VAL A 63 2.49 -0.75 3.86
CA VAL A 63 1.05 -1.02 3.77
C VAL A 63 0.70 -1.39 2.33
N ILE A 64 -0.46 -2.02 2.15
CA ILE A 64 -1.12 -2.13 0.85
C ILE A 64 -2.36 -1.23 0.89
N PHE A 65 -2.44 -0.26 -0.01
CA PHE A 65 -3.62 0.59 -0.14
C PHE A 65 -4.72 -0.12 -0.90
N ARG A 66 -5.97 0.01 -0.42
CA ARG A 66 -7.18 -0.30 -1.19
C ARG A 66 -7.82 1.00 -1.65
N ILE A 67 -7.92 1.19 -2.96
CA ILE A 67 -8.54 2.36 -3.58
C ILE A 67 -9.83 1.90 -4.25
N LYS A 68 -10.96 2.46 -3.85
CA LYS A 68 -12.26 2.16 -4.46
C LYS A 68 -12.43 2.95 -5.75
N LEU A 69 -13.06 2.34 -6.75
CA LEU A 69 -13.50 2.99 -7.97
C LEU A 69 -15.01 2.82 -8.12
N ASP A 70 -15.61 3.65 -8.96
CA ASP A 70 -16.99 3.45 -9.39
C ASP A 70 -17.12 2.17 -10.24
N PRO A 71 -18.34 1.63 -10.44
CA PRO A 71 -18.55 0.39 -11.20
C PRO A 71 -18.01 0.40 -12.63
N THR A 72 -17.84 1.58 -13.24
CA THR A 72 -17.31 1.74 -14.61
C THR A 72 -15.79 1.94 -14.66
N TYR A 73 -15.11 1.99 -13.50
CA TYR A 73 -13.67 2.25 -13.38
C TYR A 73 -13.23 3.59 -14.01
N SER A 74 -14.10 4.60 -13.99
CA SER A 74 -13.88 5.92 -14.55
C SER A 74 -13.37 6.93 -13.52
N THR A 75 -13.69 6.75 -12.25
CA THR A 75 -13.27 7.64 -11.15
C THR A 75 -13.00 6.86 -9.87
N THR A 76 -12.14 7.42 -9.00
CA THR A 76 -11.94 6.88 -7.65
C THR A 76 -13.04 7.36 -6.71
N LEU A 77 -13.42 6.52 -5.77
CA LEU A 77 -14.30 6.84 -4.65
C LEU A 77 -13.46 6.91 -3.37
N ASP A 78 -13.74 7.88 -2.52
CA ASP A 78 -13.09 8.09 -1.22
C ASP A 78 -11.55 8.14 -1.30
N ASP A 79 -10.87 7.92 -0.17
CA ASP A 79 -9.41 7.91 -0.05
C ASP A 79 -8.78 6.53 -0.25
N ALA A 80 -7.45 6.50 -0.36
CA ALA A 80 -6.69 5.26 -0.36
C ALA A 80 -6.60 4.70 1.08
N ILE A 81 -7.24 3.55 1.33
CA ILE A 81 -7.31 2.95 2.66
C ILE A 81 -6.07 2.07 2.91
N PRO A 82 -5.20 2.36 3.89
CA PRO A 82 -4.04 1.53 4.19
C PRO A 82 -4.45 0.24 4.91
N MET A 83 -3.79 -0.86 4.58
CA MET A 83 -4.01 -2.19 5.17
C MET A 83 -2.67 -2.88 5.44
N PHE A 84 -2.69 -3.90 6.30
CA PHE A 84 -1.55 -4.79 6.57
C PHE A 84 -0.27 -4.05 6.98
N LYS A 85 -0.39 -3.06 7.87
CA LYS A 85 0.78 -2.33 8.36
C LYS A 85 1.80 -3.29 8.95
N SER A 86 3.04 -3.21 8.45
CA SER A 86 4.19 -3.91 9.00
C SER A 86 5.48 -3.15 8.66
N ASN A 87 6.61 -3.59 9.22
CA ASN A 87 7.93 -3.12 8.82
C ASN A 87 8.42 -3.91 7.61
N ASN A 88 7.65 -3.87 6.52
CA ASN A 88 8.00 -4.50 5.24
C ASN A 88 7.90 -3.50 4.10
N ARG A 89 8.63 -3.75 3.02
CA ARG A 89 8.48 -3.00 1.76
C ARG A 89 7.68 -3.84 0.79
N TYR A 90 6.37 -3.61 0.70
CA TYR A 90 5.52 -4.41 -0.17
C TYR A 90 5.81 -4.12 -1.64
N ARG A 91 6.10 -5.17 -2.40
CA ARG A 91 6.58 -5.10 -3.79
C ARG A 91 5.48 -5.38 -4.80
N ASP A 92 4.64 -6.37 -4.56
CA ASP A 92 3.55 -6.76 -5.44
C ASP A 92 2.43 -7.46 -4.68
N VAL A 93 1.23 -7.51 -5.25
CA VAL A 93 0.06 -8.18 -4.67
C VAL A 93 -0.85 -8.77 -5.76
N ILE A 94 -1.35 -9.98 -5.52
CA ILE A 94 -2.40 -10.62 -6.31
C ILE A 94 -3.45 -11.27 -5.40
N ALA A 95 -4.64 -11.56 -5.93
CA ALA A 95 -5.66 -12.35 -5.25
C ALA A 95 -5.84 -13.74 -5.89
N SER A 96 -6.21 -14.72 -5.07
CA SER A 96 -6.64 -16.05 -5.54
C SER A 96 -7.94 -15.94 -6.36
N PRO A 97 -8.26 -16.91 -7.24
CA PRO A 97 -9.51 -16.92 -8.02
C PRO A 97 -10.79 -16.89 -7.16
N GLU A 98 -10.73 -17.42 -5.94
CA GLU A 98 -11.88 -17.38 -5.01
C GLU A 98 -12.06 -16.00 -4.36
N GLY A 99 -11.08 -15.10 -4.45
CA GLY A 99 -11.11 -13.73 -3.92
C GLY A 99 -10.76 -13.58 -2.44
N ASN A 100 -10.72 -14.65 -1.65
CA ASN A 100 -10.51 -14.55 -0.19
C ASN A 100 -9.05 -14.60 0.27
N THR A 101 -8.09 -14.79 -0.64
CA THR A 101 -6.66 -14.88 -0.30
C THR A 101 -5.83 -13.94 -1.16
N LEU A 102 -4.96 -13.16 -0.53
CA LEU A 102 -3.94 -12.35 -1.19
C LEU A 102 -2.57 -13.01 -1.07
N TYR A 103 -1.78 -12.92 -2.14
CA TYR A 103 -0.37 -13.28 -2.17
C TYR A 103 0.45 -12.02 -2.41
N VAL A 104 1.45 -11.79 -1.57
CA VAL A 104 2.17 -10.52 -1.50
C VAL A 104 3.67 -10.76 -1.50
N LEU A 105 4.41 -9.97 -2.26
CA LEU A 105 5.87 -9.95 -2.26
C LEU A 105 6.42 -8.83 -1.38
N THR A 106 7.56 -9.06 -0.74
CA THR A 106 8.32 -8.04 0.00
C THR A 106 9.75 -7.92 -0.51
N ASP A 107 10.33 -6.72 -0.46
CA ASP A 107 11.75 -6.55 -0.79
C ASP A 107 12.66 -7.33 0.18
N THR A 108 13.82 -7.76 -0.30
CA THR A 108 14.87 -8.41 0.50
C THR A 108 15.53 -7.46 1.50
N ALA A 109 15.62 -6.17 1.16
CA ALA A 109 16.26 -5.14 1.98
C ALA A 109 15.74 -3.74 1.62
N GLY A 110 16.06 -2.75 2.45
CA GLY A 110 15.78 -1.34 2.21
C GLY A 110 15.06 -0.67 3.38
N ASN A 111 14.81 0.63 3.27
CA ASN A 111 14.21 1.42 4.34
C ASN A 111 12.66 1.38 4.28
N VAL A 112 12.04 1.35 5.46
CA VAL A 112 10.59 1.44 5.66
C VAL A 112 10.28 2.28 6.90
N GLN A 113 9.13 2.95 6.90
CA GLN A 113 8.63 3.68 8.06
C GLN A 113 8.05 2.72 9.11
N LYS A 114 8.40 2.93 10.38
CA LYS A 114 7.85 2.24 11.55
C LYS A 114 6.50 2.83 11.97
N ASP A 115 5.84 2.19 12.93
CA ASP A 115 4.58 2.68 13.53
C ASP A 115 4.73 4.03 14.23
N ASP A 116 5.91 4.31 14.81
CA ASP A 116 6.23 5.59 15.44
C ASP A 116 6.62 6.70 14.44
N GLY A 117 6.57 6.41 13.14
CA GLY A 117 6.91 7.35 12.08
C GLY A 117 8.40 7.43 11.72
N SER A 118 9.29 6.87 12.55
CA SER A 118 10.74 6.83 12.29
C SER A 118 11.11 5.76 11.26
N VAL A 119 12.38 5.71 10.86
CA VAL A 119 12.87 4.83 9.79
C VAL A 119 13.55 3.59 10.36
N THR A 120 13.30 2.43 9.76
CA THR A 120 14.08 1.20 9.97
C THR A 120 14.54 0.60 8.65
N HIS A 121 15.64 -0.14 8.68
CA HIS A 121 16.10 -1.02 7.60
C HIS A 121 15.97 -2.51 8.00
N THR A 122 15.53 -2.80 9.23
CA THR A 122 15.21 -4.16 9.68
C THR A 122 13.81 -4.50 9.21
N LEU A 123 13.71 -5.29 8.14
CA LEU A 123 12.44 -5.75 7.59
C LEU A 123 11.94 -6.98 8.37
N GLU A 124 10.63 -7.05 8.61
CA GLU A 124 10.02 -8.16 9.35
C GLU A 124 10.03 -9.48 8.55
N ASN A 125 9.85 -9.41 7.23
CA ASN A 125 9.85 -10.56 6.33
C ASN A 125 10.68 -10.23 5.07
N PRO A 126 12.02 -10.28 5.15
CA PRO A 126 12.88 -9.95 4.00
C PRO A 126 12.70 -10.94 2.85
N GLY A 127 12.41 -10.46 1.64
CA GLY A 127 12.42 -11.26 0.41
C GLY A 127 11.37 -12.37 0.39
N SER A 128 10.19 -12.10 0.95
CA SER A 128 9.19 -13.12 1.26
C SER A 128 8.03 -13.15 0.27
N LEU A 129 7.42 -14.33 0.15
CA LEU A 129 6.07 -14.52 -0.38
C LEU A 129 5.12 -14.75 0.80
N ILE A 130 4.21 -13.80 1.04
CA ILE A 130 3.30 -13.79 2.18
C ILE A 130 1.89 -14.11 1.68
N LYS A 131 1.13 -14.89 2.47
CA LYS A 131 -0.27 -15.22 2.21
C LYS A 131 -1.16 -14.59 3.29
N PHE A 132 -2.12 -13.75 2.88
CA PHE A 132 -3.17 -13.23 3.75
C PHE A 132 -4.52 -13.84 3.36
N THR A 133 -5.19 -14.52 4.29
CA THR A 133 -6.51 -15.13 4.04
C THR A 133 -7.56 -14.43 4.88
N TYR A 134 -8.62 -13.94 4.22
CA TYR A 134 -9.78 -13.34 4.88
C TYR A 134 -10.52 -14.39 5.70
N ASN A 135 -10.81 -14.08 6.96
CA ASN A 135 -11.41 -15.01 7.92
C ASN A 135 -12.89 -14.74 8.20
N GLY A 136 -13.50 -13.73 7.57
CA GLY A 136 -14.95 -13.45 7.65
C GLY A 136 -15.49 -13.11 9.03
N LYS A 137 -14.60 -12.81 9.99
CA LYS A 137 -14.98 -12.34 11.33
C LYS A 137 -14.99 -10.82 11.41
#